data_AF-A0A1A8L5Q4-F1
#
_entry.id   AF-A0A1A8L5Q4-F1
#
_cell.length_a   1.000
_cell.length_b   1.000
_cell.length_c   1.000
_cell.angle_alpha   90.00
_cell.angle_beta   90.00
_cell.angle_gamma   90.00
#
_symmetry.space_group_name_H-M   'P 1'
#
loop_
_entity.id
_entity.type
_entity.pdbx_description
1 polymer ?
#
loop_
_entity_poly.entity_id
_entity_poly.type
_entity_poly.pdbx_seq_one_letter_code
_entity_poly.pdbx_strand_id
1 'polypeptide(L)'
;MGVSLGQDVCWLLPFLFLLLMITVSSIQSQGCPQRCECIAKLKTVSCNGKRLSALPDGIPPDSKILDLGGNKLRWIERGDLLPYPRLEKLDLSDNMISVLEPSAFASLQNLQSLSLRGNQLKLVPMGAFSRLSNLTSLDLSANKIVILLDFTFQDLKSLRNLEVGDNDLVYISNKAFLGLVGLKELTIERCNLTSVSSQSLSYLHNLVTLRLRYLSIFALEDQNFRKLGNLRGLEIDHWPFLEYISPHSLQGLNLSWLSITHTNITSVPTSALRSLTHLTSLNLSYNPISVLESWALRDLIRLKELHLVNTNLAVVQAFALGGLRQIRLLNLSTNSLVTLEDGAFQSVNSLETLRLDENPLACDCRLLWILQRKKTLNFDNAPPVCLTPVEVQGRALNAFTDSALFDHFTCQKPKIHNRKLQQISAREGQVVSFICKAEGEPTPVIFWISPQRRRITTKSSGRLTVLAEGTLEIRYAQVTDSGTYICIASNAGGNDTYFATLTVSGLPLDAALMANRTYYVGDLNDTNLNDTRVFLKFTLDLKTILISTAMGCIMFLGVVLFCFILLFVWSRGRGQHKNNFSVEYSFRKVDGPTTSGGQGGARKFNMKMI
;
A
#
# COMPACT_ATOMS: atom_id res chain seq x y z
N MET A 1 50.71 -82.75 -60.11
CA MET A 1 49.43 -82.99 -60.81
C MET A 1 48.37 -82.87 -59.71
N GLY A 2 47.42 -81.95 -59.65
CA GLY A 2 46.63 -81.27 -60.67
C GLY A 2 45.17 -81.29 -60.17
N VAL A 3 44.72 -80.18 -59.57
CA VAL A 3 43.37 -79.54 -59.65
C VAL A 3 42.07 -80.31 -59.27
N SER A 4 41.24 -79.60 -58.48
CA SER A 4 39.75 -79.50 -58.45
C SER A 4 38.94 -80.55 -57.65
N LEU A 5 38.31 -80.19 -56.52
CA LEU A 5 37.01 -79.47 -56.32
C LEU A 5 35.76 -80.29 -56.68
N GLY A 6 34.87 -80.49 -55.70
CA GLY A 6 33.49 -80.89 -55.94
C GLY A 6 32.77 -81.53 -54.75
N GLN A 7 31.95 -80.71 -54.08
CA GLN A 7 30.64 -81.06 -53.49
C GLN A 7 30.57 -82.08 -52.35
N ASP A 8 30.40 -81.57 -51.12
CA ASP A 8 29.23 -81.91 -50.30
C ASP A 8 29.10 -80.94 -49.12
N VAL A 9 27.91 -80.89 -48.52
CA VAL A 9 27.50 -80.05 -47.38
C VAL A 9 26.98 -78.64 -47.74
N CYS A 10 25.91 -78.59 -48.54
CA CYS A 10 25.07 -77.40 -48.76
C CYS A 10 23.66 -77.53 -48.13
N TRP A 11 23.52 -78.18 -46.97
CA TRP A 11 22.20 -78.38 -46.31
C TRP A 11 22.13 -78.09 -44.81
N LEU A 12 23.19 -77.56 -44.17
CA LEU A 12 23.18 -77.23 -42.73
C LEU A 12 23.24 -75.73 -42.40
N LEU A 13 23.31 -74.86 -43.42
CA LEU A 13 23.34 -73.40 -43.24
C LEU A 13 21.98 -72.72 -42.91
N PRO A 14 20.78 -73.24 -43.22
CA PRO A 14 19.55 -72.51 -42.90
C PRO A 14 19.07 -72.69 -41.45
N PHE A 15 19.51 -73.75 -40.74
CA PHE A 15 19.10 -73.99 -39.35
C PHE A 15 19.93 -73.22 -38.32
N LEU A 16 21.22 -72.95 -38.62
CA LEU A 16 22.06 -72.14 -37.74
C LEU A 16 21.66 -70.65 -37.79
N PHE A 17 21.14 -70.17 -38.92
CA PHE A 17 20.65 -68.80 -39.04
C PHE A 17 19.32 -68.58 -38.29
N LEU A 18 18.44 -69.59 -38.22
CA LEU A 18 17.19 -69.47 -37.46
C LEU A 18 17.43 -69.51 -35.94
N LEU A 19 18.43 -70.28 -35.47
CA LEU A 19 18.81 -70.28 -34.05
C LEU A 19 19.55 -68.99 -33.65
N LEU A 20 20.36 -68.40 -34.54
CA LEU A 20 21.02 -67.11 -34.31
C LEU A 20 20.02 -65.93 -34.34
N MET A 21 18.93 -66.05 -35.12
CA MET A 21 17.86 -65.04 -35.15
C MET A 21 16.89 -65.15 -33.96
N ILE A 22 16.88 -66.29 -33.24
CA ILE A 22 16.11 -66.44 -31.99
C ILE A 22 16.94 -66.01 -30.76
N THR A 23 18.28 -65.96 -30.85
CA THR A 23 19.13 -65.36 -29.80
C THR A 23 19.54 -63.90 -30.07
N VAL A 24 19.13 -63.31 -31.20
CA VAL A 24 19.28 -61.88 -31.50
C VAL A 24 17.91 -61.24 -31.78
N SER A 25 16.91 -61.62 -30.99
CA SER A 25 15.60 -60.95 -30.93
C SER A 25 15.23 -60.59 -29.50
N SER A 26 16.17 -59.96 -28.78
CA SER A 26 15.91 -59.30 -27.50
C SER A 26 16.70 -58.01 -27.27
N ILE A 27 17.03 -57.25 -28.33
CA ILE A 27 17.60 -55.89 -28.19
C ILE A 27 16.79 -54.91 -29.03
N GLN A 28 15.53 -54.74 -28.64
CA GLN A 28 14.74 -53.57 -29.00
C GLN A 28 13.56 -53.41 -28.03
N SER A 29 13.83 -53.54 -26.73
CA SER A 29 12.94 -52.96 -25.72
C SER A 29 13.29 -51.48 -25.59
N GLN A 30 12.51 -50.66 -26.29
CA GLN A 30 11.96 -49.39 -25.80
C GLN A 30 12.89 -48.57 -24.88
N GLY A 31 13.46 -47.50 -25.45
CA GLY A 31 14.39 -46.56 -24.79
C GLY A 31 13.77 -45.74 -23.66
N CYS A 32 13.27 -46.41 -22.62
CA CYS A 32 12.90 -45.80 -21.35
C CYS A 32 13.71 -46.48 -20.24
N PRO A 33 14.35 -45.73 -19.33
CA PRO A 33 15.08 -46.34 -18.23
C PRO A 33 14.16 -47.22 -17.37
N GLN A 34 14.64 -48.39 -16.93
CA GLN A 34 13.80 -49.40 -16.25
C GLN A 34 13.07 -48.90 -15.00
N ARG A 35 13.60 -47.88 -14.31
CA ARG A 35 13.01 -47.32 -13.08
C ARG A 35 12.14 -46.08 -13.36
N CYS A 36 12.09 -45.61 -14.58
CA CYS A 36 11.45 -44.35 -14.96
C CYS A 36 10.20 -44.59 -15.80
N GLU A 37 9.35 -43.57 -15.87
CA GLU A 37 8.16 -43.55 -16.69
C GLU A 37 8.37 -42.61 -17.88
N CYS A 38 8.14 -43.11 -19.09
CA CYS A 38 8.34 -42.32 -20.31
C CYS A 38 7.04 -42.18 -21.10
N ILE A 39 6.68 -40.94 -21.40
CA ILE A 39 5.49 -40.61 -22.20
C ILE A 39 5.96 -40.15 -23.58
N ALA A 40 6.00 -41.06 -24.55
CA ALA A 40 6.54 -40.81 -25.88
C ALA A 40 5.85 -39.64 -26.61
N LYS A 41 4.52 -39.48 -26.46
CA LYS A 41 3.75 -38.38 -27.09
C LYS A 41 4.21 -37.00 -26.62
N LEU A 42 4.57 -36.89 -25.34
CA LEU A 42 5.01 -35.64 -24.70
C LEU A 42 6.54 -35.54 -24.61
N LYS A 43 7.27 -36.56 -25.08
CA LYS A 43 8.72 -36.67 -24.96
C LYS A 43 9.20 -36.39 -23.54
N THR A 44 8.45 -36.91 -22.57
CA THR A 44 8.64 -36.70 -21.14
C THR A 44 9.21 -37.97 -20.53
N VAL A 45 10.23 -37.82 -19.69
CA VAL A 45 10.82 -38.89 -18.89
C VAL A 45 10.76 -38.45 -17.43
N SER A 46 9.99 -39.16 -16.61
CA SER A 46 9.91 -38.93 -15.17
C SER A 46 10.56 -40.08 -14.40
N CYS A 47 11.56 -39.73 -13.62
CA CYS A 47 12.34 -40.58 -12.75
C CYS A 47 12.21 -40.11 -11.29
N ASN A 48 11.08 -39.49 -10.93
CA ASN A 48 10.89 -38.89 -9.61
C ASN A 48 10.87 -39.95 -8.49
N GLY A 49 11.60 -39.72 -7.41
CA GLY A 49 11.55 -40.55 -6.20
C GLY A 49 12.20 -41.93 -6.36
N LYS A 50 13.03 -42.15 -7.39
CA LYS A 50 13.58 -43.48 -7.73
C LYS A 50 14.92 -43.80 -7.04
N ARG A 51 15.36 -42.94 -6.11
CA ARG A 51 16.59 -43.08 -5.31
C ARG A 51 17.86 -43.20 -6.18
N LEU A 52 17.88 -42.52 -7.32
CA LEU A 52 19.00 -42.53 -8.26
C LEU A 52 20.19 -41.74 -7.69
N SER A 53 21.40 -42.28 -7.80
CA SER A 53 22.64 -41.61 -7.39
C SER A 53 23.39 -40.95 -8.56
N ALA A 54 23.05 -41.33 -9.79
CA ALA A 54 23.57 -40.79 -11.04
C ALA A 54 22.46 -40.77 -12.11
N LEU A 55 22.74 -40.15 -13.25
CA LEU A 55 21.81 -40.13 -14.39
C LEU A 55 21.59 -41.56 -14.92
N PRO A 56 20.33 -42.01 -15.14
CA PRO A 56 20.08 -43.37 -15.59
C PRO A 56 20.34 -43.54 -17.09
N ASP A 57 20.91 -44.69 -17.48
CA ASP A 57 21.08 -45.04 -18.89
C ASP A 57 19.73 -45.26 -19.59
N GLY A 58 19.70 -45.01 -20.90
CA GLY A 58 18.54 -45.31 -21.75
C GLY A 58 17.49 -44.20 -21.84
N ILE A 59 17.78 -42.97 -21.41
CA ILE A 59 16.94 -41.79 -21.68
C ILE A 59 16.96 -41.49 -23.20
N PRO A 60 15.80 -41.27 -23.87
CA PRO A 60 15.77 -40.88 -25.28
C PRO A 60 16.48 -39.54 -25.53
N PRO A 61 17.34 -39.43 -26.57
CA PRO A 61 18.03 -38.19 -26.91
C PRO A 61 17.10 -37.07 -27.42
N ASP A 62 15.88 -37.42 -27.87
CA ASP A 62 14.89 -36.45 -28.32
C ASP A 62 13.92 -35.99 -27.22
N SER A 63 14.19 -36.36 -25.95
CA SER A 63 13.42 -35.93 -24.79
C SER A 63 13.37 -34.40 -24.66
N LYS A 64 12.19 -33.90 -24.28
CA LYS A 64 11.93 -32.46 -24.04
C LYS A 64 11.81 -32.13 -22.56
N ILE A 65 11.25 -33.06 -21.78
CA ILE A 65 11.02 -32.88 -20.34
C ILE A 65 11.71 -34.03 -19.63
N LEU A 66 12.63 -33.70 -18.74
CA LEU A 66 13.32 -34.66 -17.88
C LEU A 66 13.10 -34.27 -16.43
N ASP A 67 12.42 -35.14 -15.70
CA ASP A 67 12.15 -35.00 -14.27
C ASP A 67 12.96 -36.03 -13.48
N LEU A 68 13.94 -35.54 -12.74
CA LEU A 68 14.82 -36.31 -11.85
C LEU A 68 14.63 -35.88 -10.39
N GLY A 69 13.48 -35.31 -10.05
CA GLY A 69 13.16 -34.84 -8.70
C GLY A 69 13.22 -35.94 -7.65
N GLY A 70 13.47 -35.59 -6.38
CA GLY A 70 13.37 -36.53 -5.26
C GLY A 70 14.36 -37.70 -5.30
N ASN A 71 15.54 -37.49 -5.88
CA ASN A 71 16.58 -38.52 -6.00
C ASN A 71 17.77 -38.24 -5.04
N LYS A 72 18.93 -38.86 -5.28
CA LYS A 72 20.13 -38.73 -4.44
C LYS A 72 21.34 -38.27 -5.27
N LEU A 73 21.10 -37.49 -6.32
CA LEU A 73 22.16 -36.94 -7.16
C LEU A 73 23.01 -35.95 -6.35
N ARG A 74 24.34 -36.05 -6.43
CA ARG A 74 25.27 -35.23 -5.63
C ARG A 74 25.97 -34.12 -6.43
N TRP A 75 26.10 -34.31 -7.74
CA TRP A 75 26.66 -33.36 -8.69
C TRP A 75 26.14 -33.69 -10.09
N ILE A 76 26.41 -32.82 -11.06
CA ILE A 76 26.19 -33.04 -12.50
C ILE A 76 27.51 -32.71 -13.17
N GLU A 77 28.09 -33.69 -13.84
CA GLU A 77 29.39 -33.51 -14.51
C GLU A 77 29.21 -32.82 -15.85
N ARG A 78 30.28 -32.13 -16.27
CA ARG A 78 30.39 -31.64 -17.64
C ARG A 78 30.36 -32.80 -18.63
N GLY A 79 29.19 -33.06 -19.21
CA GLY A 79 29.01 -34.08 -20.26
C GLY A 79 27.75 -34.91 -20.08
N ASP A 80 27.26 -35.05 -18.84
CA ASP A 80 26.08 -35.88 -18.50
C ASP A 80 24.86 -35.51 -19.34
N LEU A 81 24.68 -34.21 -19.60
CA LEU A 81 23.54 -33.65 -20.32
C LEU A 81 23.84 -33.33 -21.79
N LEU A 82 25.03 -33.69 -22.28
CA LEU A 82 25.43 -33.52 -23.68
C LEU A 82 24.51 -34.28 -24.68
N PRO A 83 24.04 -35.51 -24.38
CA PRO A 83 23.19 -36.27 -25.30
C PRO A 83 21.77 -35.72 -25.49
N TYR A 84 21.33 -34.74 -24.67
CA TYR A 84 19.92 -34.29 -24.61
C TYR A 84 19.73 -32.81 -25.02
N PRO A 85 20.17 -32.36 -26.20
CA PRO A 85 20.16 -30.93 -26.59
C PRO A 85 18.75 -30.35 -26.82
N ARG A 86 17.72 -31.21 -26.86
CA ARG A 86 16.32 -30.82 -27.08
C ARG A 86 15.53 -30.59 -25.79
N LEU A 87 16.17 -30.72 -24.62
CA LEU A 87 15.49 -30.46 -23.35
C LEU A 87 15.01 -29.00 -23.28
N GLU A 88 13.72 -28.87 -22.96
CA GLU A 88 13.01 -27.61 -22.70
C GLU A 88 12.77 -27.44 -21.20
N LYS A 89 12.56 -28.54 -20.46
CA LYS A 89 12.40 -28.53 -18.99
C LYS A 89 13.26 -29.60 -18.34
N LEU A 90 14.04 -29.20 -17.33
CA LEU A 90 14.85 -30.07 -16.51
C LEU A 90 14.52 -29.83 -15.03
N ASP A 91 14.04 -30.87 -14.36
CA ASP A 91 13.77 -30.84 -12.94
C ASP A 91 14.79 -31.69 -12.18
N LEU A 92 15.57 -31.05 -11.33
CA LEU A 92 16.60 -31.65 -10.46
C LEU A 92 16.28 -31.35 -8.99
N SER A 93 15.01 -31.05 -8.68
CA SER A 93 14.59 -30.70 -7.33
C SER A 93 14.78 -31.84 -6.32
N ASP A 94 14.88 -31.49 -5.05
CA ASP A 94 14.92 -32.44 -3.92
C ASP A 94 15.98 -33.54 -4.10
N ASN A 95 17.18 -33.12 -4.49
CA ASN A 95 18.37 -33.97 -4.63
C ASN A 95 19.43 -33.59 -3.58
N MET A 96 20.65 -34.08 -3.73
CA MET A 96 21.78 -33.83 -2.82
C MET A 96 22.88 -33.00 -3.51
N ILE A 97 22.54 -32.20 -4.52
CA ILE A 97 23.52 -31.48 -5.34
C ILE A 97 24.15 -30.38 -4.48
N SER A 98 25.47 -30.45 -4.28
CA SER A 98 26.21 -29.52 -3.42
C SER A 98 27.11 -28.55 -4.17
N VAL A 99 27.53 -28.91 -5.39
CA VAL A 99 28.42 -28.13 -6.25
C VAL A 99 27.86 -28.15 -7.67
N LEU A 100 27.85 -26.99 -8.34
CA LEU A 100 27.61 -26.86 -9.77
C LEU A 100 28.93 -26.63 -10.48
N GLU A 101 29.28 -27.48 -11.45
CA GLU A 101 30.42 -27.21 -12.31
C GLU A 101 30.09 -26.06 -13.30
N PRO A 102 31.04 -25.15 -13.57
CA PRO A 102 30.86 -24.14 -14.61
C PRO A 102 30.51 -24.78 -15.95
N SER A 103 29.51 -24.25 -16.64
CA SER A 103 29.04 -24.76 -17.94
C SER A 103 28.49 -26.20 -17.94
N ALA A 104 28.12 -26.77 -16.79
CA ALA A 104 27.49 -28.10 -16.72
C ALA A 104 26.24 -28.23 -17.62
N PHE A 105 25.49 -27.13 -17.79
CA PHE A 105 24.26 -27.09 -18.58
C PHE A 105 24.45 -26.50 -19.99
N ALA A 106 25.68 -26.21 -20.42
CA ALA A 106 25.94 -25.39 -21.61
C ALA A 106 25.49 -26.02 -22.94
N SER A 107 25.22 -27.34 -22.97
CA SER A 107 24.64 -28.04 -24.12
C SER A 107 23.14 -27.77 -24.30
N LEU A 108 22.44 -27.34 -23.24
CA LEU A 108 20.98 -27.26 -23.19
C LEU A 108 20.44 -25.90 -23.66
N GLN A 109 20.75 -25.52 -24.91
CA GLN A 109 20.40 -24.21 -25.46
C GLN A 109 18.88 -23.99 -25.63
N ASN A 110 18.09 -25.07 -25.68
CA ASN A 110 16.63 -25.00 -25.76
C ASN A 110 15.94 -24.96 -24.40
N LEU A 111 16.70 -25.04 -23.30
CA LEU A 111 16.16 -25.13 -21.95
C LEU A 111 15.42 -23.84 -21.60
N GLN A 112 14.17 -23.98 -21.19
CA GLN A 112 13.26 -22.90 -20.81
C GLN A 112 13.02 -22.88 -19.31
N SER A 113 13.05 -24.04 -18.65
CA SER A 113 12.82 -24.18 -17.21
C SER A 113 13.85 -25.12 -16.59
N LEU A 114 14.51 -24.63 -15.53
CA LEU A 114 15.45 -25.39 -14.71
C LEU A 114 15.05 -25.25 -13.24
N SER A 115 14.82 -26.38 -12.58
CA SER A 115 14.61 -26.42 -11.12
C SER A 115 15.78 -27.10 -10.44
N LEU A 116 16.40 -26.39 -9.49
CA LEU A 116 17.44 -26.90 -8.59
C LEU A 116 16.98 -26.75 -7.13
N ARG A 117 15.66 -26.64 -6.90
CA ARG A 117 15.07 -26.49 -5.58
C ARG A 117 15.44 -27.64 -4.64
N GLY A 118 15.58 -27.40 -3.34
CA GLY A 118 15.70 -28.51 -2.37
C GLY A 118 17.03 -29.26 -2.46
N ASN A 119 18.10 -28.58 -2.87
CA ASN A 119 19.45 -29.14 -2.98
C ASN A 119 20.36 -28.61 -1.85
N GLN A 120 21.66 -28.86 -1.93
CA GLN A 120 22.65 -28.51 -0.91
C GLN A 120 23.66 -27.45 -1.42
N LEU A 121 23.25 -26.62 -2.39
CA LEU A 121 24.13 -25.65 -3.02
C LEU A 121 24.52 -24.55 -2.04
N LYS A 122 25.81 -24.36 -1.80
CA LYS A 122 26.33 -23.28 -0.95
C LYS A 122 26.66 -21.99 -1.71
N LEU A 123 26.94 -22.12 -2.99
CA LEU A 123 27.31 -21.05 -3.90
C LEU A 123 26.85 -21.42 -5.31
N VAL A 124 26.47 -20.42 -6.10
CA VAL A 124 26.33 -20.55 -7.54
C VAL A 124 27.57 -19.89 -8.19
N PRO A 125 28.49 -20.67 -8.79
CA PRO A 125 29.67 -20.08 -9.41
C PRO A 125 29.31 -19.31 -10.68
N MET A 126 30.11 -18.28 -10.99
CA MET A 126 30.03 -17.56 -12.25
C MET A 126 30.11 -18.54 -13.43
N GLY A 127 29.20 -18.41 -14.39
CA GLY A 127 29.16 -19.27 -15.57
C GLY A 127 28.55 -20.67 -15.35
N ALA A 128 27.99 -20.97 -14.17
CA ALA A 128 27.20 -22.20 -13.96
C ALA A 128 26.07 -22.32 -14.99
N PHE A 129 25.45 -21.19 -15.34
CA PHE A 129 24.34 -21.10 -16.31
C PHE A 129 24.76 -20.54 -17.67
N SER A 130 26.03 -20.71 -18.04
CA SER A 130 26.55 -20.20 -19.31
C SER A 130 25.78 -20.80 -20.49
N ARG A 131 25.55 -19.98 -21.53
CA ARG A 131 24.85 -20.35 -22.78
C ARG A 131 23.37 -20.74 -22.65
N LEU A 132 22.76 -20.63 -21.47
CA LEU A 132 21.33 -20.86 -21.26
C LEU A 132 20.49 -19.63 -21.68
N SER A 133 20.64 -19.17 -22.92
CA SER A 133 20.00 -17.93 -23.40
C SER A 133 18.49 -18.02 -23.54
N ASN A 134 17.92 -19.23 -23.63
CA ASN A 134 16.47 -19.43 -23.74
C ASN A 134 15.79 -19.71 -22.40
N LEU A 135 16.56 -19.74 -21.29
CA LEU A 135 16.02 -20.04 -19.98
C LEU A 135 15.09 -18.91 -19.54
N THR A 136 13.86 -19.27 -19.16
CA THR A 136 12.81 -18.34 -18.75
C THR A 136 12.44 -18.46 -17.28
N SER A 137 12.65 -19.63 -16.67
CA SER A 137 12.38 -19.89 -15.26
C SER A 137 13.54 -20.63 -14.61
N LEU A 138 14.01 -20.11 -13.49
CA LEU A 138 15.06 -20.72 -12.68
C LEU A 138 14.63 -20.71 -11.20
N ASP A 139 14.59 -21.89 -10.60
CA ASP A 139 14.29 -22.07 -9.19
C ASP A 139 15.55 -22.57 -8.45
N LEU A 140 16.05 -21.74 -7.52
CA LEU A 140 17.18 -22.02 -6.63
C LEU A 140 16.75 -22.05 -5.15
N SER A 141 15.44 -22.14 -4.89
CA SER A 141 14.90 -22.14 -3.54
C SER A 141 15.32 -23.39 -2.74
N ALA A 142 15.20 -23.35 -1.41
CA ALA A 142 15.50 -24.46 -0.51
C ALA A 142 16.91 -25.05 -0.71
N ASN A 143 17.91 -24.17 -0.77
CA ASN A 143 19.32 -24.52 -0.88
C ASN A 143 20.09 -24.02 0.36
N LYS A 144 21.42 -23.95 0.29
CA LYS A 144 22.32 -23.48 1.36
C LYS A 144 23.15 -22.26 0.93
N ILE A 145 22.62 -21.48 -0.01
CA ILE A 145 23.34 -20.35 -0.63
C ILE A 145 23.50 -19.25 0.39
N VAL A 146 24.74 -18.88 0.70
CA VAL A 146 25.03 -17.86 1.71
C VAL A 146 25.12 -16.46 1.10
N ILE A 147 25.63 -16.36 -0.13
CA ILE A 147 25.92 -15.10 -0.80
C ILE A 147 25.61 -15.21 -2.30
N LEU A 148 24.98 -14.17 -2.87
CA LEU A 148 24.93 -13.98 -4.32
C LEU A 148 26.04 -13.01 -4.76
N LEU A 149 26.99 -13.53 -5.52
CA LEU A 149 28.14 -12.77 -6.02
C LEU A 149 27.78 -11.92 -7.24
N ASP A 150 28.62 -10.94 -7.55
CA ASP A 150 28.49 -10.14 -8.76
C ASP A 150 28.48 -11.04 -10.02
N PHE A 151 27.64 -10.69 -10.99
CA PHE A 151 27.55 -11.35 -12.30
C PHE A 151 27.07 -12.81 -12.27
N THR A 152 26.57 -13.33 -11.13
CA THR A 152 26.08 -14.71 -10.98
C THR A 152 25.10 -15.11 -12.08
N PHE A 153 24.22 -14.20 -12.51
CA PHE A 153 23.17 -14.45 -13.52
C PHE A 153 23.38 -13.71 -14.85
N GLN A 154 24.60 -13.26 -15.16
CA GLN A 154 24.87 -12.35 -16.29
C GLN A 154 24.41 -12.88 -17.66
N ASP A 155 24.47 -14.19 -17.88
CA ASP A 155 24.14 -14.81 -19.17
C ASP A 155 22.63 -15.06 -19.36
N LEU A 156 21.83 -14.96 -18.29
CA LEU A 156 20.41 -15.31 -18.27
C LEU A 156 19.49 -14.17 -18.76
N LYS A 157 19.75 -13.67 -19.98
CA LYS A 157 19.09 -12.47 -20.53
C LYS A 157 17.59 -12.65 -20.78
N SER A 158 17.14 -13.87 -21.06
CA SER A 158 15.72 -14.20 -21.33
C SER A 158 14.96 -14.64 -20.09
N LEU A 159 15.61 -14.70 -18.93
CA LEU A 159 15.00 -15.16 -17.70
C LEU A 159 13.87 -14.22 -17.32
N ARG A 160 12.70 -14.80 -16.99
CA ARG A 160 11.47 -14.08 -16.65
C ARG A 160 11.11 -14.27 -15.18
N ASN A 161 11.31 -15.48 -14.65
CA ASN A 161 11.07 -15.83 -13.26
C ASN A 161 12.38 -16.31 -12.61
N LEU A 162 12.68 -15.74 -11.45
CA LEU A 162 13.80 -16.17 -10.60
C LEU A 162 13.30 -16.30 -9.16
N GLU A 163 13.46 -17.51 -8.62
CA GLU A 163 13.13 -17.81 -7.23
C GLU A 163 14.42 -18.12 -6.45
N VAL A 164 14.71 -17.27 -5.47
CA VAL A 164 15.83 -17.44 -4.53
C VAL A 164 15.23 -17.39 -3.12
N GLY A 165 14.74 -18.54 -2.68
CA GLY A 165 14.04 -18.70 -1.40
C GLY A 165 14.69 -19.73 -0.48
N ASP A 166 14.37 -19.75 0.82
CA ASP A 166 14.78 -20.85 1.73
C ASP A 166 16.29 -21.16 1.66
N ASN A 167 17.10 -20.11 1.71
CA ASN A 167 18.56 -20.21 1.65
C ASN A 167 19.15 -19.57 2.91
N ASP A 168 20.41 -19.90 3.21
CA ASP A 168 21.17 -19.24 4.28
C ASP A 168 21.69 -17.85 3.83
N LEU A 169 20.93 -17.16 2.97
CA LEU A 169 21.37 -15.98 2.24
C LEU A 169 21.44 -14.78 3.19
N VAL A 170 22.66 -14.30 3.42
CA VAL A 170 22.95 -13.15 4.30
C VAL A 170 23.23 -11.88 3.48
N TYR A 171 23.78 -12.03 2.27
CA TYR A 171 24.23 -10.89 1.47
C TYR A 171 23.97 -11.08 -0.03
N ILE A 172 23.46 -10.03 -0.66
CA ILE A 172 23.31 -9.93 -2.13
C ILE A 172 24.24 -8.81 -2.60
N SER A 173 25.21 -9.16 -3.43
CA SER A 173 26.14 -8.18 -3.97
C SER A 173 25.45 -7.20 -4.92
N ASN A 174 26.00 -5.99 -5.02
CA ASN A 174 25.40 -4.89 -5.78
C ASN A 174 25.21 -5.20 -7.27
N LYS A 175 26.02 -6.07 -7.90
CA LYS A 175 25.86 -6.45 -9.31
C LYS A 175 25.41 -7.90 -9.48
N ALA A 176 24.83 -8.51 -8.45
CA ALA A 176 24.37 -9.90 -8.51
C ALA A 176 23.31 -10.13 -9.61
N PHE A 177 22.40 -9.18 -9.78
CA PHE A 177 21.33 -9.23 -10.78
C PHE A 177 21.68 -8.57 -12.12
N LEU A 178 22.94 -8.16 -12.33
CA LEU A 178 23.36 -7.58 -13.60
C LEU A 178 23.22 -8.62 -14.72
N GLY A 179 22.56 -8.24 -15.82
CA GLY A 179 22.33 -9.11 -16.99
C GLY A 179 20.92 -9.69 -17.08
N LEU A 180 20.15 -9.66 -15.99
CA LEU A 180 18.74 -10.10 -15.91
C LEU A 180 17.77 -9.09 -16.54
N VAL A 181 18.03 -8.70 -17.79
CA VAL A 181 17.25 -7.66 -18.50
C VAL A 181 15.82 -8.09 -18.83
N GLY A 182 15.56 -9.39 -18.95
CA GLY A 182 14.23 -9.94 -19.25
C GLY A 182 13.36 -10.23 -18.03
N LEU A 183 13.89 -10.05 -16.81
CA LEU A 183 13.25 -10.53 -15.59
C LEU A 183 11.96 -9.75 -15.30
N LYS A 184 10.88 -10.49 -15.07
CA LYS A 184 9.54 -9.95 -14.77
C LYS A 184 9.13 -10.22 -13.34
N GLU A 185 9.53 -11.36 -12.80
CA GLU A 185 9.14 -11.81 -11.46
C GLU A 185 10.39 -12.23 -10.69
N LEU A 186 10.53 -11.67 -9.48
CA LEU A 186 11.58 -12.01 -8.53
C LEU A 186 10.93 -12.31 -7.19
N THR A 187 11.20 -13.50 -6.67
CA THR A 187 10.81 -13.89 -5.31
C THR A 187 12.07 -14.12 -4.48
N ILE A 188 12.17 -13.39 -3.38
CA ILE A 188 13.18 -13.59 -2.34
C ILE A 188 12.43 -13.96 -1.07
N GLU A 189 12.65 -15.17 -0.55
CA GLU A 189 11.96 -15.63 0.65
C GLU A 189 12.86 -16.33 1.67
N ARG A 190 12.52 -16.20 2.96
CA ARG A 190 13.20 -16.91 4.07
C ARG A 190 14.72 -16.77 4.01
N CYS A 191 15.18 -15.54 3.85
CA CYS A 191 16.59 -15.18 3.83
C CYS A 191 16.92 -14.31 5.06
N ASN A 192 18.13 -14.44 5.59
CA ASN A 192 18.57 -13.65 6.73
C ASN A 192 19.20 -12.32 6.29
N LEU A 193 18.50 -11.61 5.39
CA LEU A 193 18.93 -10.32 4.86
C LEU A 193 18.71 -9.23 5.89
N THR A 194 19.73 -8.40 6.12
CA THR A 194 19.63 -7.21 6.98
C THR A 194 18.99 -6.02 6.27
N SER A 195 19.13 -5.94 4.94
CA SER A 195 18.48 -4.93 4.11
C SER A 195 18.34 -5.39 2.66
N VAL A 196 17.42 -4.75 1.92
CA VAL A 196 17.32 -4.90 0.47
C VAL A 196 18.10 -3.79 -0.22
N SER A 197 19.23 -4.12 -0.85
CA SER A 197 20.06 -3.14 -1.54
C SER A 197 19.36 -2.57 -2.78
N SER A 198 19.14 -1.27 -2.78
CA SER A 198 18.61 -0.52 -3.93
C SER A 198 19.46 -0.69 -5.18
N GLN A 199 20.78 -0.74 -5.00
CA GLN A 199 21.72 -0.87 -6.10
C GLN A 199 21.56 -2.21 -6.81
N SER A 200 21.38 -3.30 -6.04
CA SER A 200 21.18 -4.65 -6.59
C SER A 200 19.91 -4.75 -7.43
N LEU A 201 18.79 -4.22 -6.93
CA LEU A 201 17.51 -4.24 -7.64
C LEU A 201 17.45 -3.27 -8.81
N SER A 202 18.26 -2.19 -8.79
CA SER A 202 18.18 -1.12 -9.78
C SER A 202 18.46 -1.56 -11.23
N TYR A 203 19.09 -2.72 -11.43
CA TYR A 203 19.36 -3.31 -12.75
C TYR A 203 18.13 -4.01 -13.36
N LEU A 204 17.10 -4.29 -12.56
CA LEU A 204 15.91 -5.04 -12.96
C LEU A 204 14.84 -4.11 -13.56
N HIS A 205 15.17 -3.43 -14.65
CA HIS A 205 14.32 -2.38 -15.25
C HIS A 205 12.96 -2.86 -15.77
N ASN A 206 12.83 -4.16 -16.09
CA ASN A 206 11.59 -4.76 -16.62
C ASN A 206 10.81 -5.55 -15.57
N LEU A 207 11.23 -5.48 -14.29
CA LEU A 207 10.56 -6.18 -13.22
C LEU A 207 9.13 -5.67 -13.06
N VAL A 208 8.18 -6.60 -13.04
CA VAL A 208 6.74 -6.34 -12.93
C VAL A 208 6.26 -6.68 -11.52
N THR A 209 6.75 -7.78 -10.96
CA THR A 209 6.35 -8.28 -9.65
C THR A 209 7.58 -8.56 -8.80
N LEU A 210 7.61 -7.99 -7.60
CA LEU A 210 8.62 -8.26 -6.58
C LEU A 210 7.93 -8.82 -5.34
N ARG A 211 8.36 -10.00 -4.90
CA ARG A 211 7.85 -10.65 -3.69
C ARG A 211 8.99 -10.85 -2.71
N LEU A 212 8.83 -10.29 -1.52
CA LEU A 212 9.79 -10.37 -0.44
C LEU A 212 9.10 -10.98 0.79
N ARG A 213 9.39 -12.24 1.08
CA ARG A 213 8.66 -13.00 2.11
C ARG A 213 9.58 -13.47 3.22
N TYR A 214 9.10 -13.52 4.46
CA TYR A 214 9.83 -14.11 5.58
C TYR A 214 11.25 -13.53 5.74
N LEU A 215 11.39 -12.20 5.73
CA LEU A 215 12.68 -11.52 5.93
C LEU A 215 12.73 -10.85 7.31
N SER A 216 13.94 -10.70 7.84
CA SER A 216 14.19 -10.09 9.15
C SER A 216 14.58 -8.61 9.07
N ILE A 217 13.93 -7.86 8.17
CA ILE A 217 14.24 -6.45 7.92
C ILE A 217 13.38 -5.57 8.85
N PHE A 218 14.03 -4.61 9.51
CA PHE A 218 13.39 -3.74 10.52
C PHE A 218 12.69 -2.51 9.94
N ALA A 219 13.16 -1.97 8.82
CA ALA A 219 12.63 -0.74 8.24
C ALA A 219 12.71 -0.73 6.70
N LEU A 220 11.77 -0.04 6.07
CA LEU A 220 11.83 0.32 4.64
C LEU A 220 12.34 1.76 4.50
N GLU A 221 13.49 1.91 3.86
CA GLU A 221 14.17 3.17 3.60
C GLU A 221 13.83 3.74 2.21
N ASP A 222 14.05 5.05 2.04
CA ASP A 222 13.72 5.81 0.82
C ASP A 222 14.38 5.28 -0.47
N GLN A 223 15.46 4.49 -0.35
CA GLN A 223 16.24 4.06 -1.50
C GLN A 223 15.86 2.66 -2.00
N ASN A 224 15.20 1.80 -1.19
CA ASN A 224 15.14 0.35 -1.46
C ASN A 224 14.62 -0.02 -2.85
N PHE A 225 13.68 0.75 -3.43
CA PHE A 225 13.02 0.41 -4.70
C PHE A 225 13.30 1.40 -5.84
N ARG A 226 14.38 2.17 -5.76
CA ARG A 226 14.70 3.19 -6.77
C ARG A 226 14.92 2.55 -8.16
N LYS A 227 14.45 3.24 -9.22
CA LYS A 227 14.58 2.85 -10.64
C LYS A 227 13.74 1.64 -11.10
N LEU A 228 12.83 1.13 -10.26
CA LEU A 228 11.88 0.07 -10.62
C LEU A 228 10.59 0.63 -11.26
N GLY A 229 10.70 1.43 -12.32
CA GLY A 229 9.55 2.15 -12.91
C GLY A 229 8.47 1.27 -13.55
N ASN A 230 8.83 0.04 -13.95
CA ASN A 230 7.90 -0.93 -14.52
C ASN A 230 7.22 -1.83 -13.49
N LEU A 231 7.59 -1.69 -12.21
CA LEU A 231 7.00 -2.48 -11.15
C LEU A 231 5.50 -2.15 -11.03
N ARG A 232 4.68 -3.19 -10.98
CA ARG A 232 3.22 -3.13 -10.84
C ARG A 232 2.75 -3.82 -9.56
N GLY A 233 3.46 -4.85 -9.12
CA GLY A 233 3.15 -5.60 -7.91
C GLY A 233 4.30 -5.60 -6.91
N LEU A 234 4.00 -5.26 -5.66
CA LEU A 234 4.93 -5.39 -4.54
C LEU A 234 4.26 -6.15 -3.40
N GLU A 235 4.88 -7.26 -3.00
CA GLU A 235 4.48 -8.06 -1.84
C GLU A 235 5.60 -8.04 -0.81
N ILE A 236 5.25 -7.61 0.40
CA ILE A 236 6.05 -7.70 1.61
C ILE A 236 5.22 -8.53 2.58
N ASP A 237 5.64 -9.76 2.84
CA ASP A 237 4.90 -10.68 3.68
C ASP A 237 5.80 -11.28 4.76
N HIS A 238 5.28 -11.36 5.99
CA HIS A 238 5.96 -12.03 7.10
C HIS A 238 7.30 -11.37 7.47
N TRP A 239 7.28 -10.05 7.73
CA TRP A 239 8.44 -9.30 8.25
C TRP A 239 8.15 -8.90 9.70
N PRO A 240 8.39 -9.79 10.68
CA PRO A 240 7.91 -9.61 12.04
C PRO A 240 8.55 -8.41 12.77
N PHE A 241 9.71 -7.94 12.30
CA PHE A 241 10.42 -6.79 12.86
C PHE A 241 10.15 -5.47 12.12
N LEU A 242 9.37 -5.49 11.04
CA LEU A 242 9.10 -4.28 10.28
C LEU A 242 8.08 -3.40 11.02
N GLU A 243 8.58 -2.31 11.59
CA GLU A 243 7.77 -1.33 12.33
C GLU A 243 7.66 0.01 11.61
N TYR A 244 8.67 0.34 10.80
CA TYR A 244 8.80 1.67 10.19
C TYR A 244 8.89 1.61 8.66
N ILE A 245 8.03 2.40 8.01
CA ILE A 245 8.03 2.61 6.56
C ILE A 245 8.29 4.09 6.29
N SER A 246 9.43 4.39 5.69
CA SER A 246 9.81 5.77 5.40
C SER A 246 8.87 6.43 4.36
N PRO A 247 8.56 7.74 4.49
CA PRO A 247 7.64 8.46 3.60
C PRO A 247 7.96 8.41 2.10
N HIS A 248 9.23 8.24 1.70
CA HIS A 248 9.62 8.20 0.29
C HIS A 248 10.08 6.81 -0.17
N SER A 249 9.95 5.78 0.67
CA SER A 249 10.33 4.39 0.35
C SER A 249 9.67 3.86 -0.93
N LEU A 250 8.43 4.28 -1.21
CA LEU A 250 7.65 3.87 -2.38
C LEU A 250 7.60 4.95 -3.47
N GLN A 251 8.39 6.01 -3.35
CA GLN A 251 8.37 7.13 -4.29
C GLN A 251 8.89 6.69 -5.67
N GLY A 252 8.16 7.08 -6.73
CA GLY A 252 8.52 6.76 -8.11
C GLY A 252 8.06 5.38 -8.59
N LEU A 253 7.45 4.58 -7.71
CA LEU A 253 6.77 3.35 -8.10
C LEU A 253 5.38 3.66 -8.65
N ASN A 254 4.94 2.87 -9.63
CA ASN A 254 3.62 2.97 -10.24
C ASN A 254 2.88 1.63 -10.10
N LEU A 255 2.56 1.28 -8.85
CA LEU A 255 1.99 -0.01 -8.49
C LEU A 255 0.49 -0.08 -8.84
N SER A 256 0.05 -1.25 -9.31
CA SER A 256 -1.36 -1.62 -9.43
C SER A 256 -1.87 -2.32 -8.16
N TRP A 257 -1.01 -3.09 -7.49
CA TRP A 257 -1.33 -3.72 -6.22
C TRP A 257 -0.14 -3.68 -5.25
N LEU A 258 -0.46 -3.57 -3.96
CA LEU A 258 0.50 -3.54 -2.87
C LEU A 258 -0.04 -4.41 -1.73
N SER A 259 0.79 -5.35 -1.27
CA SER A 259 0.50 -6.18 -0.11
C SER A 259 1.62 -6.01 0.91
N ILE A 260 1.27 -5.56 2.10
CA ILE A 260 2.17 -5.51 3.27
C ILE A 260 1.44 -6.26 4.39
N THR A 261 1.78 -7.52 4.60
CA THR A 261 1.04 -8.44 5.47
C THR A 261 1.95 -9.12 6.47
N HIS A 262 1.42 -9.48 7.64
CA HIS A 262 2.20 -10.13 8.71
C HIS A 262 3.45 -9.32 9.10
N THR A 263 3.26 -8.04 9.41
CA THR A 263 4.31 -7.13 9.88
C THR A 263 3.89 -6.46 11.18
N ASN A 264 4.77 -5.64 11.77
CA ASN A 264 4.51 -4.97 13.06
C ASN A 264 4.12 -3.49 12.89
N ILE A 265 3.60 -3.09 11.72
CA ILE A 265 3.14 -1.71 11.50
C ILE A 265 1.85 -1.43 12.28
N THR A 266 1.86 -0.39 13.12
CA THR A 266 0.74 -0.06 14.01
C THR A 266 -0.25 0.93 13.40
N SER A 267 0.09 1.53 12.26
CA SER A 267 -0.75 2.50 11.56
C SER A 267 -0.58 2.38 10.05
N VAL A 268 -1.58 2.88 9.30
CA VAL A 268 -1.50 2.95 7.84
C VAL A 268 -0.41 3.95 7.45
N PRO A 269 0.56 3.58 6.59
CA PRO A 269 1.67 4.45 6.20
C PRO A 269 1.23 5.50 5.15
N THR A 270 0.32 6.40 5.54
CA THR A 270 -0.32 7.41 4.68
C THR A 270 0.66 8.20 3.82
N SER A 271 1.80 8.61 4.40
CA SER A 271 2.81 9.39 3.69
C SER A 271 3.49 8.62 2.55
N ALA A 272 3.79 7.34 2.77
CA ALA A 272 4.41 6.48 1.75
C ALA A 272 3.41 6.10 0.64
N LEU A 273 2.13 5.97 0.98
CA LEU A 273 1.07 5.63 0.02
C LEU A 273 0.66 6.81 -0.88
N ARG A 274 0.95 8.05 -0.49
CA ARG A 274 0.53 9.28 -1.21
C ARG A 274 0.91 9.27 -2.70
N SER A 275 2.07 8.72 -3.07
CA SER A 275 2.51 8.71 -4.47
C SER A 275 1.83 7.65 -5.33
N LEU A 276 1.17 6.66 -4.73
CA LEU A 276 0.61 5.49 -5.42
C LEU A 276 -0.80 5.74 -5.98
N THR A 277 -0.96 6.81 -6.76
CA THR A 277 -2.28 7.24 -7.28
C THR A 277 -2.96 6.27 -8.25
N HIS A 278 -2.19 5.31 -8.80
CA HIS A 278 -2.69 4.27 -9.70
C HIS A 278 -3.05 2.96 -9.01
N LEU A 279 -2.85 2.86 -7.69
CA LEU A 279 -3.09 1.65 -6.93
C LEU A 279 -4.57 1.25 -7.00
N THR A 280 -4.81 -0.03 -7.28
CA THR A 280 -6.15 -0.61 -7.42
C THR A 280 -6.49 -1.60 -6.31
N SER A 281 -5.50 -2.28 -5.75
CA SER A 281 -5.67 -3.22 -4.64
C SER A 281 -4.62 -2.96 -3.56
N LEU A 282 -5.07 -2.84 -2.32
CA LEU A 282 -4.22 -2.62 -1.15
C LEU A 282 -4.56 -3.66 -0.09
N ASN A 283 -3.57 -4.44 0.33
CA ASN A 283 -3.70 -5.39 1.41
C ASN A 283 -2.74 -5.04 2.56
N LEU A 284 -3.32 -4.73 3.71
CA LEU A 284 -2.63 -4.43 4.97
C LEU A 284 -3.10 -5.38 6.08
N SER A 285 -3.57 -6.57 5.72
CA SER A 285 -4.06 -7.58 6.66
C SER A 285 -2.94 -8.11 7.58
N TYR A 286 -3.31 -8.61 8.76
CA TYR A 286 -2.37 -9.20 9.73
C TYR A 286 -1.27 -8.23 10.19
N ASN A 287 -1.62 -6.95 10.34
CA ASN A 287 -0.76 -5.94 10.96
C ASN A 287 -1.49 -5.32 12.16
N PRO A 288 -0.83 -4.93 13.26
CA PRO A 288 -1.48 -4.42 14.47
C PRO A 288 -2.03 -2.98 14.32
N ILE A 289 -2.88 -2.72 13.33
CA ILE A 289 -3.51 -1.44 13.02
C ILE A 289 -4.85 -1.31 13.76
N SER A 290 -4.82 -0.64 14.91
CA SER A 290 -6.00 -0.49 15.78
C SER A 290 -6.98 0.61 15.35
N VAL A 291 -6.52 1.62 14.61
CA VAL A 291 -7.33 2.78 14.20
C VAL A 291 -7.04 3.14 12.74
N LEU A 292 -8.10 3.33 11.97
CA LEU A 292 -8.01 3.95 10.65
C LEU A 292 -8.34 5.45 10.77
N GLU A 293 -7.32 6.29 10.58
CA GLU A 293 -7.42 7.74 10.77
C GLU A 293 -8.19 8.43 9.64
N SER A 294 -8.82 9.58 9.94
CA SER A 294 -9.46 10.43 8.94
C SER A 294 -8.50 10.77 7.79
N TRP A 295 -8.95 10.56 6.55
CA TRP A 295 -8.21 10.82 5.32
C TRP A 295 -6.93 9.99 5.12
N ALA A 296 -6.75 8.88 5.85
CA ALA A 296 -5.55 8.04 5.74
C ALA A 296 -5.28 7.51 4.32
N LEU A 297 -6.33 7.33 3.50
CA LEU A 297 -6.22 6.76 2.14
C LEU A 297 -6.66 7.75 1.04
N ARG A 298 -6.68 9.06 1.34
CA ARG A 298 -7.29 10.09 0.48
C ARG A 298 -6.75 10.14 -0.95
N ASP A 299 -5.45 9.91 -1.11
CA ASP A 299 -4.76 10.07 -2.39
C ASP A 299 -4.93 8.85 -3.32
N LEU A 300 -5.45 7.73 -2.80
CA LEU A 300 -5.63 6.46 -3.53
C LEU A 300 -6.94 6.45 -4.34
N ILE A 301 -7.07 7.40 -5.26
CA ILE A 301 -8.32 7.67 -6.00
C ILE A 301 -8.81 6.53 -6.91
N ARG A 302 -7.93 5.58 -7.26
CA ARG A 302 -8.23 4.41 -8.11
C ARG A 302 -8.39 3.11 -7.33
N LEU A 303 -8.32 3.16 -6.00
CA LEU A 303 -8.41 1.96 -5.18
C LEU A 303 -9.81 1.34 -5.31
N LYS A 304 -9.83 0.04 -5.60
CA LYS A 304 -11.04 -0.78 -5.77
C LYS A 304 -11.17 -1.81 -4.66
N GLU A 305 -10.06 -2.31 -4.16
CA GLU A 305 -10.00 -3.38 -3.16
C GLU A 305 -9.15 -2.92 -1.99
N LEU A 306 -9.70 -3.01 -0.78
CA LEU A 306 -9.00 -2.76 0.47
C LEU A 306 -9.19 -3.94 1.42
N HIS A 307 -8.07 -4.52 1.86
CA HIS A 307 -8.05 -5.64 2.79
C HIS A 307 -7.31 -5.23 4.07
N LEU A 308 -8.01 -5.33 5.19
CA LEU A 308 -7.54 -5.06 6.55
C LEU A 308 -8.09 -6.17 7.45
N VAL A 309 -7.79 -7.42 7.11
CA VAL A 309 -8.24 -8.60 7.88
C VAL A 309 -7.32 -8.83 9.07
N ASN A 310 -7.88 -9.13 10.23
CA ASN A 310 -7.09 -9.46 11.43
C ASN A 310 -6.03 -8.41 11.76
N THR A 311 -6.42 -7.14 11.76
CA THR A 311 -5.52 -6.02 12.11
C THR A 311 -5.74 -5.49 13.53
N ASN A 312 -6.63 -6.12 14.31
CA ASN A 312 -7.11 -5.60 15.59
C ASN A 312 -7.76 -4.22 15.47
N LEU A 313 -8.35 -3.91 14.31
CA LEU A 313 -8.99 -2.64 14.04
C LEU A 313 -10.20 -2.46 14.95
N ALA A 314 -10.18 -1.42 15.79
CA ALA A 314 -11.26 -1.12 16.73
C ALA A 314 -12.12 0.06 16.25
N VAL A 315 -11.53 1.02 15.54
CA VAL A 315 -12.21 2.25 15.13
C VAL A 315 -11.84 2.64 13.70
N VAL A 316 -12.86 2.85 12.86
CA VAL A 316 -12.75 3.59 11.59
C VAL A 316 -13.27 5.00 11.81
N GLN A 317 -12.41 6.01 11.71
CA GLN A 317 -12.81 7.40 11.93
C GLN A 317 -13.67 7.94 10.78
N ALA A 318 -14.41 9.02 11.04
CA ALA A 318 -15.13 9.75 9.99
C ALA A 318 -14.16 10.17 8.86
N PHE A 319 -14.59 10.02 7.62
CA PHE A 319 -13.81 10.25 6.40
C PHE A 319 -12.48 9.46 6.31
N ALA A 320 -12.29 8.41 7.10
CA ALA A 320 -11.07 7.58 7.02
C ALA A 320 -10.88 6.93 5.63
N LEU A 321 -11.99 6.50 5.02
CA LEU A 321 -12.06 6.00 3.64
C LEU A 321 -12.45 7.13 2.66
N GLY A 322 -12.33 8.37 3.10
CA GLY A 322 -12.56 9.56 2.28
C GLY A 322 -11.57 9.63 1.12
N GLY A 323 -12.04 9.94 -0.08
CA GLY A 323 -11.23 9.98 -1.31
C GLY A 323 -11.28 8.71 -2.16
N LEU A 324 -11.67 7.57 -1.58
CA LEU A 324 -11.80 6.28 -2.28
C LEU A 324 -13.07 6.23 -3.16
N ARG A 325 -13.02 6.86 -4.33
CA ARG A 325 -14.20 7.02 -5.22
C ARG A 325 -14.58 5.76 -6.00
N GLN A 326 -13.69 4.78 -6.07
CA GLN A 326 -13.84 3.58 -6.88
C GLN A 326 -13.85 2.29 -6.05
N ILE A 327 -13.96 2.41 -4.72
CA ILE A 327 -13.92 1.26 -3.82
C ILE A 327 -15.11 0.34 -4.12
N ARG A 328 -14.83 -0.94 -4.37
CA ARG A 328 -15.81 -1.99 -4.69
C ARG A 328 -15.82 -3.07 -3.63
N LEU A 329 -14.65 -3.47 -3.14
CA LEU A 329 -14.50 -4.49 -2.11
C LEU A 329 -13.80 -3.88 -0.89
N LEU A 330 -14.48 -3.96 0.25
CA LEU A 330 -13.90 -3.62 1.55
C LEU A 330 -13.94 -4.86 2.43
N ASN A 331 -12.77 -5.36 2.80
CA ASN A 331 -12.63 -6.48 3.71
C ASN A 331 -12.03 -6.03 5.05
N LEU A 332 -12.87 -6.06 6.08
CA LEU A 332 -12.54 -5.74 7.48
C LEU A 332 -12.85 -6.93 8.39
N SER A 333 -12.87 -8.15 7.85
CA SER A 333 -13.20 -9.37 8.61
C SER A 333 -12.21 -9.62 9.76
N THR A 334 -12.66 -10.32 10.79
CA THR A 334 -11.84 -10.75 11.93
C THR A 334 -11.14 -9.55 12.60
N ASN A 335 -11.92 -8.59 13.11
CA ASN A 335 -11.38 -7.41 13.78
C ASN A 335 -12.14 -7.14 15.08
N SER A 336 -11.82 -6.02 15.72
CA SER A 336 -12.44 -5.57 16.97
C SER A 336 -13.44 -4.43 16.72
N LEU A 337 -14.00 -4.33 15.50
CA LEU A 337 -14.91 -3.24 15.14
C LEU A 337 -16.25 -3.40 15.83
N VAL A 338 -16.67 -2.35 16.52
CA VAL A 338 -18.01 -2.24 17.10
C VAL A 338 -19.02 -1.73 16.08
N THR A 339 -18.60 -0.87 15.16
CA THR A 339 -19.47 -0.31 14.13
C THR A 339 -18.68 0.13 12.90
N LEU A 340 -19.39 0.40 11.81
CA LEU A 340 -18.87 1.05 10.62
C LEU A 340 -19.90 2.09 10.15
N GLU A 341 -19.63 3.36 10.42
CA GLU A 341 -20.51 4.48 10.06
C GLU A 341 -20.38 4.84 8.58
N ASP A 342 -21.47 5.25 7.93
CA ASP A 342 -21.49 5.70 6.53
C ASP A 342 -20.63 6.97 6.34
N GLY A 343 -20.54 7.81 7.38
CA GLY A 343 -19.65 8.97 7.45
C GLY A 343 -18.15 8.64 7.36
N ALA A 344 -17.73 7.37 7.45
CA ALA A 344 -16.36 6.96 7.15
C ALA A 344 -16.01 7.09 5.65
N PHE A 345 -17.02 7.04 4.78
CA PHE A 345 -16.88 7.01 3.33
C PHE A 345 -17.12 8.39 2.71
N GLN A 346 -16.53 8.62 1.53
CA GLN A 346 -16.94 9.73 0.67
C GLN A 346 -18.29 9.45 0.00
N SER A 347 -18.51 8.20 -0.40
CA SER A 347 -19.73 7.67 -0.97
C SER A 347 -19.73 6.16 -0.80
N VAL A 348 -20.83 5.59 -0.33
CA VAL A 348 -20.98 4.13 -0.19
C VAL A 348 -21.45 3.47 -1.49
N ASN A 349 -21.90 4.25 -2.49
CA ASN A 349 -22.61 3.74 -3.66
C ASN A 349 -21.76 2.87 -4.60
N SER A 350 -20.44 3.05 -4.60
CA SER A 350 -19.53 2.23 -5.41
C SER A 350 -19.25 0.85 -4.78
N LEU A 351 -19.56 0.68 -3.49
CA LEU A 351 -19.28 -0.53 -2.75
C LEU A 351 -20.21 -1.67 -3.20
N GLU A 352 -19.60 -2.76 -3.65
CA GLU A 352 -20.25 -3.97 -4.16
C GLU A 352 -20.17 -5.11 -3.13
N THR A 353 -19.00 -5.29 -2.51
CA THR A 353 -18.72 -6.36 -1.55
C THR A 353 -18.22 -5.77 -0.23
N LEU A 354 -18.84 -6.18 0.87
CA LEU A 354 -18.48 -5.76 2.23
C LEU A 354 -18.32 -6.98 3.11
N ARG A 355 -17.13 -7.17 3.68
CA ARG A 355 -16.85 -8.23 4.65
C ARG A 355 -16.59 -7.61 6.02
N LEU A 356 -17.47 -7.92 6.96
CA LEU A 356 -17.47 -7.45 8.36
C LEU A 356 -17.77 -8.60 9.33
N ASP A 357 -17.68 -9.83 8.85
CA ASP A 357 -17.76 -11.04 9.67
C ASP A 357 -16.67 -11.06 10.73
N GLU A 358 -16.91 -11.83 11.79
CA GLU A 358 -16.01 -11.94 12.95
C GLU A 358 -15.61 -10.59 13.56
N ASN A 359 -16.60 -9.70 13.75
CA ASN A 359 -16.45 -8.45 14.49
C ASN A 359 -17.50 -8.36 15.61
N PRO A 360 -17.17 -7.75 16.76
CA PRO A 360 -18.09 -7.55 17.89
C PRO A 360 -19.09 -6.40 17.62
N LEU A 361 -19.91 -6.54 16.57
CA LEU A 361 -20.76 -5.47 16.06
C LEU A 361 -21.91 -5.10 17.02
N ALA A 362 -22.08 -3.81 17.25
CA ALA A 362 -23.27 -3.23 17.86
C ALA A 362 -24.29 -2.85 16.79
N CYS A 363 -25.39 -3.59 16.75
CA CYS A 363 -26.49 -3.44 15.81
C CYS A 363 -27.48 -2.36 16.25
N ASP A 364 -27.00 -1.13 16.26
CA ASP A 364 -27.78 0.09 16.50
C ASP A 364 -27.97 0.89 15.19
N CYS A 365 -28.48 2.12 15.28
CA CYS A 365 -28.74 2.96 14.11
C CYS A 365 -27.52 3.25 13.23
N ARG A 366 -26.28 3.10 13.72
CA ARG A 366 -25.05 3.35 12.94
C ARG A 366 -24.84 2.33 11.82
N LEU A 367 -25.33 1.10 11.99
CA LEU A 367 -25.24 0.05 10.98
C LEU A 367 -26.46 0.01 10.04
N LEU A 368 -27.43 0.92 10.23
CA LEU A 368 -28.68 0.95 9.49
C LEU A 368 -28.45 1.02 7.96
N TRP A 369 -27.45 1.77 7.51
CA TRP A 369 -27.12 1.91 6.09
C TRP A 369 -26.72 0.57 5.43
N ILE A 370 -26.07 -0.33 6.17
CA ILE A 370 -25.69 -1.67 5.69
C ILE A 370 -26.96 -2.49 5.49
N LEU A 371 -27.85 -2.46 6.49
CA LEU A 371 -29.09 -3.23 6.47
C LEU A 371 -30.05 -2.74 5.36
N GLN A 372 -30.15 -1.43 5.16
CA GLN A 372 -30.88 -0.82 4.04
C GLN A 372 -30.34 -1.26 2.67
N ARG A 373 -29.07 -1.64 2.61
CA ARG A 373 -28.38 -2.08 1.39
C ARG A 373 -28.18 -3.59 1.28
N LYS A 374 -28.81 -4.40 2.15
CA LYS A 374 -28.66 -5.88 2.18
C LYS A 374 -28.95 -6.60 0.85
N LYS A 375 -29.75 -6.00 -0.04
CA LYS A 375 -30.05 -6.55 -1.38
C LYS A 375 -29.01 -6.18 -2.44
N THR A 376 -28.19 -5.16 -2.18
CA THR A 376 -27.21 -4.60 -3.12
C THR A 376 -25.77 -4.91 -2.72
N LEU A 377 -25.51 -5.08 -1.43
CA LEU A 377 -24.19 -5.47 -0.92
C LEU A 377 -24.08 -6.99 -0.91
N ASN A 378 -22.98 -7.50 -1.46
CA ASN A 378 -22.59 -8.89 -1.34
C ASN A 378 -21.76 -9.10 -0.06
N PHE A 379 -22.11 -10.14 0.70
CA PHE A 379 -21.41 -10.56 1.92
C PHE A 379 -20.64 -11.87 1.74
N ASP A 380 -20.48 -12.39 0.52
CA ASP A 380 -19.72 -13.62 0.20
C ASP A 380 -20.12 -14.84 1.05
N ASN A 381 -21.41 -15.01 1.31
CA ASN A 381 -21.98 -16.04 2.19
C ASN A 381 -21.56 -15.96 3.67
N ALA A 382 -20.88 -14.88 4.09
CA ALA A 382 -20.48 -14.59 5.46
C ALA A 382 -21.12 -13.26 5.94
N PRO A 383 -22.44 -13.24 6.19
CA PRO A 383 -23.11 -12.03 6.65
C PRO A 383 -22.61 -11.61 8.03
N PRO A 384 -22.50 -10.30 8.32
CA PRO A 384 -22.07 -9.83 9.63
C PRO A 384 -23.09 -10.22 10.71
N VAL A 385 -22.64 -10.45 11.93
CA VAL A 385 -23.46 -10.94 13.05
C VAL A 385 -23.46 -9.92 14.18
N CYS A 386 -24.63 -9.69 14.77
CA CYS A 386 -24.79 -8.78 15.90
C CYS A 386 -24.25 -9.41 17.19
N LEU A 387 -23.43 -8.65 17.94
CA LEU A 387 -23.07 -8.99 19.32
C LEU A 387 -23.97 -8.27 20.33
N THR A 388 -24.24 -6.98 20.09
CA THR A 388 -25.12 -6.17 20.93
C THR A 388 -26.21 -5.50 20.07
N PRO A 389 -27.37 -5.15 20.64
CA PRO A 389 -27.80 -5.44 22.00
C PRO A 389 -28.23 -6.91 22.19
N VAL A 390 -28.49 -7.34 23.43
CA VAL A 390 -28.65 -8.76 23.80
C VAL A 390 -29.84 -9.41 23.09
N GLU A 391 -30.87 -8.63 22.73
CA GLU A 391 -32.09 -9.09 22.07
C GLU A 391 -31.84 -9.65 20.68
N VAL A 392 -30.76 -9.20 20.02
CA VAL A 392 -30.40 -9.56 18.65
C VAL A 392 -29.05 -10.28 18.56
N GLN A 393 -28.44 -10.59 19.71
CA GLN A 393 -27.15 -11.26 19.78
C GLN A 393 -27.15 -12.58 19.01
N GLY A 394 -26.10 -12.80 18.21
CA GLY A 394 -25.92 -13.99 17.38
C GLY A 394 -26.75 -14.03 16.09
N ARG A 395 -27.59 -13.01 15.82
CA ARG A 395 -28.36 -12.93 14.57
C ARG A 395 -27.56 -12.24 13.46
N ALA A 396 -27.63 -12.79 12.25
CA ALA A 396 -27.00 -12.22 11.06
C ALA A 396 -27.78 -11.02 10.53
N LEU A 397 -27.08 -9.98 10.05
CA LEU A 397 -27.67 -8.73 9.55
C LEU A 397 -28.63 -8.97 8.36
N ASN A 398 -28.35 -9.94 7.49
CA ASN A 398 -29.21 -10.24 6.34
C ASN A 398 -30.53 -10.94 6.72
N ALA A 399 -30.63 -11.50 7.93
CA ALA A 399 -31.80 -12.23 8.39
C ALA A 399 -32.94 -11.33 8.89
N PHE A 400 -32.66 -10.04 9.15
CA PHE A 400 -33.67 -9.10 9.63
C PHE A 400 -34.66 -8.71 8.53
N THR A 401 -35.94 -8.68 8.90
CA THR A 401 -37.02 -8.13 8.06
C THR A 401 -36.95 -6.61 8.02
N ASP A 402 -37.62 -5.99 7.05
CA ASP A 402 -37.66 -4.52 6.94
C ASP A 402 -38.44 -3.88 8.10
N SER A 403 -39.32 -4.62 8.79
CA SER A 403 -39.98 -4.15 10.01
C SER A 403 -39.02 -4.01 11.19
N ALA A 404 -38.04 -4.91 11.32
CA ALA A 404 -37.07 -4.93 12.41
C ALA A 404 -36.09 -3.73 12.39
N LEU A 405 -36.05 -2.98 11.28
CA LEU A 405 -35.27 -1.74 11.14
C LEU A 405 -35.62 -0.71 12.23
N PHE A 406 -36.89 -0.61 12.58
CA PHE A 406 -37.39 0.43 13.49
C PHE A 406 -37.44 -0.02 14.95
N ASP A 407 -37.36 -1.34 15.20
CA ASP A 407 -37.46 -1.90 16.54
C ASP A 407 -36.09 -2.12 17.19
N HIS A 408 -35.08 -2.54 16.41
CA HIS A 408 -33.78 -2.94 16.93
C HIS A 408 -32.63 -2.01 16.53
N PHE A 409 -32.67 -1.42 15.33
CA PHE A 409 -31.60 -0.56 14.82
C PHE A 409 -31.87 0.92 15.13
N THR A 410 -32.11 1.22 16.40
CA THR A 410 -32.40 2.58 16.88
C THR A 410 -31.25 3.14 17.71
N CYS A 411 -31.20 4.46 17.84
CA CYS A 411 -30.30 5.14 18.76
C CYS A 411 -31.11 6.09 19.62
N GLN A 412 -30.73 6.19 20.89
CA GLN A 412 -31.28 7.17 21.81
C GLN A 412 -30.48 8.46 21.71
N LYS A 413 -31.13 9.51 21.21
CA LYS A 413 -30.55 10.86 21.14
C LYS A 413 -30.03 11.31 22.52
N PRO A 414 -28.90 12.05 22.59
CA PRO A 414 -28.33 12.46 23.86
C PRO A 414 -29.29 13.38 24.62
N LYS A 415 -29.28 13.30 25.94
CA LYS A 415 -30.03 14.17 26.84
C LYS A 415 -29.10 14.69 27.93
N ILE A 416 -28.82 16.00 27.89
CA ILE A 416 -28.02 16.68 28.91
C ILE A 416 -28.87 16.86 30.17
N HIS A 417 -28.33 16.34 31.27
CA HIS A 417 -28.91 16.41 32.61
C HIS A 417 -28.60 17.74 33.30
N ASN A 418 -29.38 18.07 34.34
CA ASN A 418 -29.16 19.25 35.20
C ASN A 418 -29.04 20.58 34.43
N ARG A 419 -30.01 20.89 33.57
CA ARG A 419 -30.10 22.14 32.78
C ARG A 419 -30.30 23.43 33.59
N LYS A 420 -30.00 23.43 34.90
CA LYS A 420 -30.02 24.65 35.72
C LYS A 420 -29.00 25.63 35.14
N LEU A 421 -29.34 26.91 34.99
CA LEU A 421 -28.45 27.91 34.43
C LEU A 421 -27.14 28.00 35.24
N GLN A 422 -26.01 27.67 34.62
CA GLN A 422 -24.68 27.83 35.21
C GLN A 422 -24.13 29.20 34.82
N GLN A 423 -24.28 30.16 35.72
CA GLN A 423 -23.72 31.49 35.60
C GLN A 423 -22.70 31.70 36.72
N ILE A 424 -21.42 31.75 36.35
CA ILE A 424 -20.31 31.85 37.30
C ILE A 424 -19.63 33.22 37.14
N SER A 425 -19.37 33.87 38.27
CA SER A 425 -18.52 35.06 38.36
C SER A 425 -17.22 34.67 39.05
N ALA A 426 -16.10 34.93 38.39
CA ALA A 426 -14.77 34.59 38.87
C ALA A 426 -13.84 35.81 38.80
N ARG A 427 -12.79 35.80 39.61
CA ARG A 427 -11.67 36.73 39.49
C ARG A 427 -10.63 36.16 38.55
N GLU A 428 -9.88 37.05 37.91
CA GLU A 428 -8.73 36.64 37.10
C GLU A 428 -7.78 35.71 37.90
N GLY A 429 -7.37 34.61 37.26
CA GLY A 429 -6.54 33.57 37.85
C GLY A 429 -7.27 32.46 38.60
N GLN A 430 -8.58 32.58 38.89
CA GLN A 430 -9.34 31.52 39.57
C GLN A 430 -9.62 30.32 38.66
N VAL A 431 -9.72 29.13 39.27
CA VAL A 431 -10.18 27.91 38.62
C VAL A 431 -11.71 27.94 38.50
N VAL A 432 -12.24 27.65 37.31
CA VAL A 432 -13.68 27.59 37.05
C VAL A 432 -14.03 26.28 36.37
N SER A 433 -15.14 25.66 36.77
CA SER A 433 -15.64 24.43 36.17
C SER A 433 -17.11 24.55 35.76
N PHE A 434 -17.44 24.10 34.55
CA PHE A 434 -18.82 23.94 34.09
C PHE A 434 -19.16 22.47 33.91
N ILE A 435 -20.20 22.00 34.60
CA ILE A 435 -20.62 20.61 34.57
C ILE A 435 -21.50 20.37 33.35
N CYS A 436 -21.22 19.32 32.58
CA CYS A 436 -22.10 18.85 31.53
C CYS A 436 -22.07 17.33 31.51
N LYS A 437 -23.19 16.71 31.92
CA LYS A 437 -23.38 15.25 31.93
C LYS A 437 -24.54 14.92 31.02
N ALA A 438 -24.36 13.93 30.15
CA ALA A 438 -25.37 13.52 29.19
C ALA A 438 -25.49 12.00 29.15
N GLU A 439 -26.71 11.51 28.97
CA GLU A 439 -27.01 10.11 28.70
C GLU A 439 -27.52 9.97 27.27
N GLY A 440 -27.35 8.78 26.69
CA GLY A 440 -27.78 8.46 25.34
C GLY A 440 -27.14 7.14 24.92
N GLU A 441 -27.68 6.55 23.86
CA GLU A 441 -27.24 5.26 23.34
C GLU A 441 -27.06 5.36 21.82
N PRO A 442 -25.84 5.18 21.28
CA PRO A 442 -24.56 4.97 21.97
C PRO A 442 -24.16 6.12 22.91
N THR A 443 -23.26 5.84 23.84
CA THR A 443 -22.77 6.85 24.82
C THR A 443 -22.28 8.12 24.11
N PRO A 444 -22.81 9.31 24.46
CA PRO A 444 -22.50 10.53 23.73
C PRO A 444 -21.10 11.06 24.03
N VAL A 445 -20.47 11.62 23.00
CA VAL A 445 -19.23 12.39 23.13
C VAL A 445 -19.57 13.81 23.52
N ILE A 446 -18.98 14.30 24.62
CA ILE A 446 -19.19 15.64 25.14
C ILE A 446 -18.02 16.55 24.73
N PHE A 447 -18.32 17.72 24.20
CA PHE A 447 -17.34 18.76 23.88
C PHE A 447 -17.93 20.16 24.09
N TRP A 448 -17.05 21.14 24.26
CA TRP A 448 -17.43 22.52 24.54
C TRP A 448 -17.00 23.48 23.43
N ILE A 449 -17.77 24.54 23.22
CA ILE A 449 -17.42 25.68 22.37
C ILE A 449 -17.20 26.90 23.26
N SER A 450 -16.03 27.52 23.17
CA SER A 450 -15.70 28.74 23.91
C SER A 450 -16.38 29.98 23.30
N PRO A 451 -16.43 31.12 24.01
CA PRO A 451 -16.96 32.39 23.46
C PRO A 451 -16.23 32.82 22.18
N GLN A 452 -14.95 32.45 22.03
CA GLN A 452 -14.13 32.70 20.84
C GLN A 452 -14.31 31.63 19.75
N ARG A 453 -15.37 30.82 19.82
CA ARG A 453 -15.72 29.73 18.89
C ARG A 453 -14.67 28.62 18.77
N ARG A 454 -13.83 28.43 19.79
CA ARG A 454 -12.88 27.31 19.83
C ARG A 454 -13.57 26.05 20.33
N ARG A 455 -13.42 24.93 19.61
CA ARG A 455 -13.85 23.60 20.05
C ARG A 455 -12.84 23.01 21.04
N ILE A 456 -13.33 22.54 22.19
CA ILE A 456 -12.54 21.96 23.28
C ILE A 456 -13.06 20.54 23.52
N THR A 457 -12.14 19.58 23.48
CA THR A 457 -12.43 18.14 23.61
C THR A 457 -11.57 17.52 24.69
N THR A 458 -11.79 16.26 25.02
CA THR A 458 -10.94 15.48 25.94
C THR A 458 -9.49 15.34 25.45
N LYS A 459 -9.24 15.49 24.13
CA LYS A 459 -7.89 15.50 23.53
C LYS A 459 -7.22 16.87 23.53
N SER A 460 -7.94 17.94 23.90
CA SER A 460 -7.39 19.29 23.91
C SER A 460 -6.46 19.46 25.11
N SER A 461 -5.23 19.94 24.87
CA SER A 461 -4.29 20.33 25.92
C SER A 461 -4.27 21.84 26.12
N GLY A 462 -4.10 22.29 27.37
CA GLY A 462 -3.98 23.70 27.71
C GLY A 462 -4.74 24.08 28.98
N ARG A 463 -5.11 25.37 29.07
CA ARG A 463 -5.83 25.96 30.22
C ARG A 463 -7.27 25.48 30.36
N LEU A 464 -7.90 25.27 29.21
CA LEU A 464 -9.28 24.82 29.07
C LEU A 464 -9.24 23.36 28.64
N THR A 465 -9.75 22.48 29.49
CA THR A 465 -9.76 21.02 29.27
C THR A 465 -11.13 20.44 29.59
N VAL A 466 -11.52 19.39 28.87
CA VAL A 466 -12.77 18.65 29.15
C VAL A 466 -12.41 17.34 29.83
N LEU A 467 -12.97 17.10 31.02
CA LEU A 467 -12.80 15.87 31.77
C LEU A 467 -13.57 14.71 31.10
N ALA A 468 -13.24 13.46 31.45
CA ALA A 468 -13.89 12.27 30.88
C ALA A 468 -15.41 12.25 31.08
N GLU A 469 -15.88 12.84 32.18
CA GLU A 469 -17.29 13.01 32.54
C GLU A 469 -18.02 14.16 31.81
N GLY A 470 -17.31 14.95 31.00
CA GLY A 470 -17.86 16.06 30.21
C GLY A 470 -17.74 17.46 30.83
N THR A 471 -17.27 17.57 32.07
CA THR A 471 -17.03 18.85 32.76
C THR A 471 -15.91 19.65 32.08
N LEU A 472 -16.17 20.93 31.76
CA LEU A 472 -15.15 21.86 31.29
C LEU A 472 -14.44 22.50 32.48
N GLU A 473 -13.13 22.35 32.55
CA GLU A 473 -12.26 22.99 33.54
C GLU A 473 -11.44 24.11 32.89
N ILE A 474 -11.45 25.28 33.52
CA ILE A 474 -10.64 26.46 33.19
C ILE A 474 -9.69 26.70 34.37
N ARG A 475 -8.41 26.35 34.21
CA ARG A 475 -7.46 26.35 35.34
C ARG A 475 -7.06 27.74 35.85
N TYR A 476 -7.02 28.71 34.95
CA TYR A 476 -6.73 30.10 35.29
C TYR A 476 -7.51 31.01 34.36
N ALA A 477 -8.63 31.54 34.89
CA ALA A 477 -9.57 32.37 34.16
C ALA A 477 -8.95 33.73 33.79
N GLN A 478 -9.12 34.14 32.54
CA GLN A 478 -8.69 35.44 32.02
C GLN A 478 -9.90 36.33 31.73
N VAL A 479 -9.73 37.66 31.72
CA VAL A 479 -10.83 38.58 31.39
C VAL A 479 -11.43 38.26 30.00
N THR A 480 -10.58 37.85 29.06
CA THR A 480 -10.93 37.42 27.71
C THR A 480 -11.74 36.13 27.64
N ASP A 481 -11.74 35.30 28.70
CA ASP A 481 -12.52 34.07 28.79
C ASP A 481 -14.01 34.35 29.10
N SER A 482 -14.37 35.61 29.44
CA SER A 482 -15.76 36.00 29.68
C SER A 482 -16.65 35.80 28.46
N GLY A 483 -17.85 35.24 28.69
CA GLY A 483 -18.85 35.03 27.66
C GLY A 483 -19.63 33.73 27.85
N THR A 484 -20.35 33.33 26.80
CA THR A 484 -21.17 32.12 26.80
C THR A 484 -20.40 30.93 26.23
N TYR A 485 -20.30 29.89 27.04
CA TYR A 485 -19.81 28.57 26.67
C TYR A 485 -20.99 27.67 26.28
N ILE A 486 -20.78 26.81 25.27
CA ILE A 486 -21.80 25.89 24.78
C ILE A 486 -21.31 24.47 25.00
N CYS A 487 -22.00 23.70 25.84
CA CYS A 487 -21.82 22.25 25.90
C CYS A 487 -22.63 21.59 24.78
N ILE A 488 -22.00 20.66 24.08
CA ILE A 488 -22.65 19.83 23.06
C ILE A 488 -22.38 18.37 23.41
N ALA A 489 -23.46 17.62 23.63
CA ALA A 489 -23.44 16.16 23.72
C ALA A 489 -23.91 15.59 22.39
N SER A 490 -23.13 14.68 21.80
CA SER A 490 -23.36 14.19 20.44
C SER A 490 -23.18 12.68 20.36
N ASN A 491 -24.15 11.99 19.75
CA ASN A 491 -24.03 10.59 19.32
C ASN A 491 -24.70 10.40 17.95
N ALA A 492 -24.77 9.17 17.46
CA ALA A 492 -25.40 8.85 16.18
C ALA A 492 -26.91 9.15 16.12
N GLY A 493 -27.61 9.21 17.26
CA GLY A 493 -29.01 9.65 17.36
C GLY A 493 -29.20 11.17 17.29
N GLY A 494 -28.12 11.96 17.37
CA GLY A 494 -28.13 13.40 17.19
C GLY A 494 -27.42 14.15 18.31
N ASN A 495 -27.78 15.43 18.47
CA ASN A 495 -27.10 16.34 19.39
C ASN A 495 -28.08 16.99 20.37
N ASP A 496 -27.60 17.23 21.59
CA ASP A 496 -28.26 18.09 22.58
C ASP A 496 -27.28 19.16 23.06
N THR A 497 -27.79 20.34 23.36
CA THR A 497 -26.96 21.51 23.67
C THR A 497 -27.41 22.21 24.94
N TYR A 498 -26.44 22.79 25.64
CA TYR A 498 -26.64 23.53 26.88
C TYR A 498 -25.68 24.72 26.96
N PHE A 499 -26.14 25.82 27.55
CA PHE A 499 -25.39 27.08 27.63
C PHE A 499 -24.97 27.38 29.06
N ALA A 500 -23.73 27.83 29.24
CA ALA A 500 -23.18 28.31 30.51
C ALA A 500 -22.51 29.67 30.31
N THR A 501 -22.57 30.55 31.31
CA THR A 501 -22.04 31.91 31.20
C THR A 501 -20.96 32.16 32.24
N LEU A 502 -19.80 32.65 31.78
CA LEU A 502 -18.70 33.08 32.63
C LEU A 502 -18.56 34.60 32.59
N THR A 503 -18.39 35.20 33.76
CA THR A 503 -18.01 36.60 33.92
C THR A 503 -16.72 36.67 34.73
N VAL A 504 -15.65 37.18 34.12
CA VAL A 504 -14.35 37.31 34.78
C VAL A 504 -14.10 38.78 35.10
N SER A 505 -13.91 39.07 36.37
CA SER A 505 -13.50 40.39 36.86
C SER A 505 -11.98 40.45 36.97
N GLY A 506 -11.37 41.41 36.27
CA GLY A 506 -9.95 41.76 36.48
C GLY A 506 -9.79 42.50 37.81
N LEU A 507 -8.56 42.53 38.34
CA LEU A 507 -8.27 43.45 39.45
C LEU A 507 -8.54 44.88 39.00
N PRO A 508 -9.28 45.71 39.77
CA PRO A 508 -9.29 47.14 39.51
C PRO A 508 -7.84 47.65 39.64
N LEU A 509 -7.33 48.31 38.60
CA LEU A 509 -5.98 48.91 38.61
C LEU A 509 -5.78 49.85 39.81
N ASP A 510 -6.86 50.38 40.39
CA ASP A 510 -6.82 51.25 41.56
C ASP A 510 -6.39 50.52 42.86
N ALA A 511 -6.61 49.22 42.99
CA ALA A 511 -6.27 48.49 44.22
C ALA A 511 -4.75 48.21 44.35
N ALA A 512 -4.01 48.15 43.25
CA ALA A 512 -2.56 48.02 43.28
C ALA A 512 -1.85 49.35 43.58
N LEU A 513 -2.48 50.48 43.25
CA LEU A 513 -1.94 51.82 43.51
C LEU A 513 -2.31 52.36 44.91
N MET A 514 -3.33 51.81 45.57
CA MET A 514 -3.73 52.22 46.93
C MET A 514 -3.06 51.42 48.05
N ALA A 515 -2.36 50.33 47.74
CA ALA A 515 -1.69 49.50 48.75
C ALA A 515 -0.35 50.07 49.27
N ASN A 516 0.07 51.28 48.84
CA ASN A 516 1.38 51.82 49.20
C ASN A 516 1.42 53.30 49.61
N ARG A 517 0.29 53.88 50.06
CA ARG A 517 0.29 55.23 50.66
C ARG A 517 -0.52 55.29 51.95
N THR A 518 0.10 54.85 53.03
CA THR A 518 -0.18 55.34 54.38
C THR A 518 1.14 55.68 55.07
N TYR A 519 1.60 56.94 54.96
CA TYR A 519 2.18 57.65 56.09
C TYR A 519 2.51 59.12 55.75
N TYR A 520 2.33 59.98 56.75
CA TYR A 520 2.63 61.42 56.86
C TYR A 520 1.54 62.42 56.44
N VAL A 521 0.76 62.76 57.47
CA VAL A 521 0.16 64.07 57.74
C VAL A 521 1.27 65.11 57.91
N GLY A 522 1.12 66.29 57.31
CA GLY A 522 1.95 67.47 57.53
C GLY A 522 1.50 68.64 56.67
N ASP A 523 0.92 69.65 57.31
CA ASP A 523 0.51 70.94 56.74
C ASP A 523 1.65 71.66 56.01
N LEU A 524 1.35 72.40 54.93
CA LEU A 524 1.89 73.73 54.67
C LEU A 524 1.16 74.41 53.47
N ASN A 525 0.69 75.63 53.70
CA ASN A 525 0.31 76.61 52.68
C ASN A 525 1.57 77.10 51.92
N ASP A 526 1.52 77.19 50.59
CA ASP A 526 1.52 78.46 49.83
C ASP A 526 1.92 78.28 48.35
N THR A 527 1.21 79.02 47.50
CA THR A 527 1.59 79.63 46.21
C THR A 527 2.17 78.80 45.05
N ASN A 528 1.50 78.95 43.90
CA ASN A 528 2.01 79.02 42.52
C ASN A 528 3.21 78.13 42.15
N LEU A 529 2.97 77.15 41.28
CA LEU A 529 3.82 76.85 40.12
C LEU A 529 3.04 75.99 39.12
N ASN A 530 3.06 76.43 37.87
CA ASN A 530 2.66 75.69 36.70
C ASN A 530 3.38 74.34 36.68
N ASP A 531 2.64 73.24 36.57
CA ASP A 531 3.14 72.13 35.77
C ASP A 531 2.06 71.23 35.17
N THR A 532 2.42 70.74 34.00
CA THR A 532 1.59 70.21 32.92
C THR A 532 0.80 68.93 33.28
N ARG A 533 -0.54 69.01 33.20
CA ARG A 533 -1.42 67.83 33.16
C ARG A 533 -1.42 67.24 31.75
N VAL A 534 -0.65 66.19 31.53
CA VAL A 534 -0.85 65.32 30.35
C VAL A 534 -2.05 64.41 30.62
N PHE A 535 -3.22 64.84 30.18
CA PHE A 535 -4.36 63.95 29.95
C PHE A 535 -4.13 63.19 28.64
N LEU A 536 -3.80 61.90 28.69
CA LEU A 536 -4.01 61.01 27.55
C LEU A 536 -5.50 60.67 27.48
N LYS A 537 -6.26 61.61 26.94
CA LYS A 537 -7.67 61.44 26.58
C LYS A 537 -7.70 60.90 25.15
N PHE A 538 -7.90 59.59 24.97
CA PHE A 538 -8.31 59.07 23.67
C PHE A 538 -9.76 59.47 23.42
N THR A 539 -9.98 60.68 22.91
CA THR A 539 -11.23 61.01 22.24
C THR A 539 -11.06 60.58 20.79
N LEU A 540 -11.65 59.44 20.42
CA LEU A 540 -11.87 59.11 19.02
C LEU A 540 -12.82 60.18 18.46
N ASP A 541 -12.27 61.15 17.73
CA ASP A 541 -13.05 62.17 17.04
C ASP A 541 -13.87 61.46 15.94
N LEU A 542 -15.20 61.64 16.00
CA LEU A 542 -16.16 61.06 15.07
C LEU A 542 -15.80 61.43 13.62
N LYS A 543 -15.18 62.60 13.39
CA LYS A 543 -14.66 62.99 12.07
C LYS A 543 -13.54 62.07 11.58
N THR A 544 -12.64 61.62 12.44
CA THR A 544 -11.52 60.75 12.05
C THR A 544 -12.01 59.33 11.69
N ILE A 545 -13.00 58.81 12.42
CA ILE A 545 -13.66 57.53 12.08
C ILE A 545 -14.45 57.66 10.77
N LEU A 546 -15.16 58.76 10.55
CA LEU A 546 -15.90 58.99 9.31
C LEU A 546 -14.98 59.09 8.09
N ILE A 547 -13.84 59.77 8.23
CA ILE A 547 -12.84 59.89 7.15
C ILE A 547 -12.17 58.54 6.88
N SER A 548 -11.82 57.78 7.93
CA SER A 548 -11.24 56.44 7.82
C SER A 548 -12.17 55.44 7.10
N THR A 549 -13.45 55.43 7.49
CA THR A 549 -14.46 54.55 6.88
C THR A 549 -14.81 54.97 5.45
N ALA A 550 -14.89 56.27 5.17
CA ALA A 550 -15.10 56.78 3.81
C ALA A 550 -13.93 56.41 2.87
N MET A 551 -12.68 56.56 3.35
CA MET A 551 -11.49 56.22 2.56
C MET A 551 -11.37 54.72 2.31
N GLY A 552 -11.77 53.89 3.29
CA GLY A 552 -11.86 52.44 3.14
C GLY A 552 -12.95 51.98 2.14
N CYS A 553 -14.13 52.61 2.17
CA CYS A 553 -15.21 52.31 1.24
C CYS A 553 -14.88 52.69 -0.22
N ILE A 554 -14.17 53.80 -0.44
CA ILE A 554 -13.76 54.23 -1.79
C ILE A 554 -12.75 53.23 -2.38
N MET A 555 -11.78 52.78 -1.59
CA MET A 555 -10.81 51.76 -2.03
C MET A 555 -11.49 50.41 -2.32
N PHE A 556 -12.44 50.00 -1.49
CA PHE A 556 -13.20 48.75 -1.71
C PHE A 556 -14.06 48.81 -2.98
N LEU A 557 -14.80 49.91 -3.19
CA LEU A 557 -15.60 50.12 -4.40
C LEU A 557 -14.72 50.19 -5.65
N GLY A 558 -13.54 50.82 -5.57
CA GLY A 558 -12.59 50.87 -6.68
C GLY A 558 -12.09 49.49 -7.11
N VAL A 559 -11.75 48.62 -6.16
CA VAL A 559 -11.31 47.23 -6.45
C VAL A 559 -12.44 46.41 -7.04
N VAL A 560 -13.66 46.53 -6.52
CA VAL A 560 -14.83 45.82 -7.04
C VAL A 560 -15.12 46.25 -8.48
N LEU A 561 -15.10 47.55 -8.76
CA LEU A 561 -15.37 48.10 -10.09
C LEU A 561 -14.28 47.70 -11.11
N PHE A 562 -13.02 47.70 -10.70
CA PHE A 562 -11.90 47.18 -11.50
C PHE A 562 -12.07 45.69 -11.82
N CYS A 563 -12.51 44.89 -10.85
CA CYS A 563 -12.75 43.46 -11.05
C CYS A 563 -13.91 43.20 -12.03
N PHE A 564 -14.97 44.02 -11.99
CA PHE A 564 -16.06 43.95 -12.97
C PHE A 564 -15.61 44.35 -14.39
N ILE A 565 -14.72 45.35 -14.53
CA ILE A 565 -14.15 45.70 -15.83
C ILE A 565 -13.33 44.54 -16.39
N LEU A 566 -12.50 43.88 -15.58
CA LEU A 566 -11.74 42.69 -16.01
C LEU A 566 -12.66 41.54 -16.44
N LEU A 567 -13.73 41.27 -15.67
CA LEU A 567 -14.72 40.25 -16.05
C LEU A 567 -15.47 40.61 -17.34
N PHE A 568 -15.77 41.90 -17.56
CA PHE A 568 -16.42 42.38 -18.78
C PHE A 568 -15.50 42.27 -20.00
N VAL A 569 -14.22 42.63 -19.86
CA VAL A 569 -13.20 42.46 -20.91
C VAL A 569 -12.98 40.97 -21.22
N TRP A 570 -12.95 40.13 -20.19
CA TRP A 570 -12.79 38.68 -20.36
C TRP A 570 -14.03 38.03 -21.00
N SER A 571 -15.23 38.51 -20.68
CA SER A 571 -16.49 38.10 -21.29
C SER A 571 -16.54 38.44 -22.79
N ARG A 572 -16.09 39.63 -23.17
CA ARG A 572 -16.00 40.03 -24.60
C ARG A 572 -14.89 39.29 -25.37
N GLY A 573 -13.83 38.85 -24.70
CA GLY A 573 -12.70 38.13 -25.32
C GLY A 573 -12.98 36.67 -25.73
N ARG A 574 -14.10 36.07 -25.29
CA ARG A 574 -14.45 34.66 -25.59
C ARG A 574 -15.36 34.47 -26.82
N GLY A 575 -15.54 35.51 -27.63
CA GLY A 575 -16.45 35.48 -28.77
C GLY A 575 -15.86 35.20 -30.15
N GLN A 576 -14.54 35.31 -30.38
CA GLN A 576 -13.94 35.08 -31.70
C GLN A 576 -12.47 34.67 -31.62
N HIS A 577 -12.18 33.39 -31.38
CA HIS A 577 -10.91 32.78 -31.77
C HIS A 577 -11.14 31.32 -32.17
N LYS A 578 -11.53 31.10 -33.42
CA LYS A 578 -11.40 29.78 -34.07
C LYS A 578 -9.91 29.59 -34.38
N ASN A 579 -9.20 28.88 -33.52
CA ASN A 579 -7.79 28.55 -33.74
C ASN A 579 -7.67 27.47 -34.82
N ASN A 580 -7.57 27.88 -36.09
CA ASN A 580 -6.97 27.06 -37.14
C ASN A 580 -5.45 27.07 -36.93
N PHE A 581 -4.90 25.97 -36.41
CA PHE A 581 -3.46 25.81 -36.31
C PHE A 581 -2.92 25.24 -37.63
N SER A 582 -2.18 26.04 -38.40
CA SER A 582 -1.41 25.56 -39.55
C SER A 582 0.03 25.30 -39.10
N VAL A 583 0.45 24.04 -39.07
CA VAL A 583 1.84 23.65 -38.78
C VAL A 583 2.64 23.69 -40.08
N GLU A 584 3.67 24.53 -40.13
CA GLU A 584 4.63 24.60 -41.23
C GLU A 584 5.93 23.90 -40.78
N TYR A 585 6.23 22.76 -41.39
CA TYR A 585 7.50 22.05 -41.16
C TYR A 585 8.53 22.55 -42.18
N SER A 586 9.59 23.20 -41.71
CA SER A 586 10.78 23.50 -42.50
C SER A 586 11.86 22.45 -42.23
N PHE A 587 12.27 21.72 -43.27
CA PHE A 587 13.41 20.80 -43.17
C PHE A 587 14.71 21.62 -43.09
N ARG A 588 15.50 21.42 -42.04
CA ARG A 588 16.90 21.89 -42.00
C ARG A 588 17.71 21.04 -42.98
N LYS A 589 18.22 21.71 -44.01
CA LYS A 589 19.17 21.21 -45.01
C LYS A 589 20.51 20.94 -44.31
N VAL A 590 21.04 19.73 -44.45
CA VAL A 590 22.43 19.37 -44.12
C VAL A 590 23.26 19.59 -45.39
N ASP A 591 24.32 20.37 -45.29
CA ASP A 591 25.16 20.75 -46.42
C ASP A 591 26.03 19.58 -46.92
N GLY A 592 25.90 19.27 -48.21
CA GLY A 592 26.78 18.42 -49.00
C GLY A 592 26.87 19.00 -50.42
N PRO A 593 28.00 18.84 -51.13
CA PRO A 593 28.37 19.74 -52.22
C PRO A 593 27.67 19.41 -53.56
N THR A 594 27.43 20.49 -54.32
CA THR A 594 27.23 20.57 -55.78
C THR A 594 26.05 19.80 -56.39
N THR A 595 24.98 20.52 -56.78
CA THR A 595 24.52 20.72 -58.18
C THR A 595 23.04 21.17 -58.24
N SER A 596 22.80 22.21 -59.03
CA SER A 596 21.58 22.62 -59.75
C SER A 596 20.17 22.41 -59.16
N GLY A 597 19.48 23.53 -58.91
CA GLY A 597 18.15 23.84 -59.45
C GLY A 597 16.92 23.07 -58.94
N GLY A 598 16.09 23.72 -58.12
CA GLY A 598 14.71 23.29 -57.87
C GLY A 598 14.02 24.04 -56.74
N GLN A 599 13.10 24.95 -57.07
CA GLN A 599 12.15 25.56 -56.12
C GLN A 599 11.21 24.46 -55.56
N GLY A 600 11.38 24.09 -54.29
CA GLY A 600 10.46 23.22 -53.56
C GLY A 600 9.55 24.05 -52.66
N GLY A 601 8.34 24.36 -53.11
CA GLY A 601 7.32 25.05 -52.33
C GLY A 601 6.72 24.16 -51.23
N ALA A 602 6.49 24.73 -50.05
CA ALA A 602 5.82 24.06 -48.93
C ALA A 602 4.36 23.74 -49.28
N ARG A 603 3.96 22.46 -49.20
CA ARG A 603 2.55 22.05 -49.32
C ARG A 603 1.89 22.01 -47.94
N LYS A 604 0.82 22.79 -47.76
CA LYS A 604 -0.07 22.78 -46.58
C LYS A 604 -1.08 21.64 -46.67
N PHE A 605 -1.17 20.79 -45.64
CA PHE A 605 -2.30 19.89 -45.42
C PHE A 605 -3.08 20.36 -44.18
N ASN A 606 -4.40 20.46 -44.30
CA ASN A 606 -5.31 20.75 -43.18
C ASN A 606 -5.94 19.43 -42.70
N MET A 607 -5.74 19.09 -41.43
CA MET A 607 -6.42 17.97 -40.76
C MET A 607 -7.42 18.52 -39.74
N LYS A 608 -8.67 18.04 -39.82
CA LYS A 608 -9.77 18.43 -38.92
C LYS A 608 -9.94 17.31 -37.88
N MET A 609 -9.68 17.59 -36.60
CA MET A 609 -10.10 16.69 -35.53
C MET A 609 -11.60 16.90 -35.26
N ILE A 610 -12.34 15.80 -35.19
CA ILE A 610 -13.75 15.73 -34.80
C ILE A 610 -13.86 15.95 -33.30
#